data_AF-A0A8J6RD10-F1
#
_entry.id   AF-A0A8J6RD10-F1
#
_cell.length_a   1.000
_cell.length_b   1.000
_cell.length_c   1.000
_cell.angle_alpha   90.00
_cell.angle_beta   90.00
_cell.angle_gamma   90.00
#
_symmetry.space_group_name_H-M   'P 1'
#
loop_
_entity.id
_entity.type
_entity.pdbx_description
1 polymer ?
#
loop_
_entity_poly.entity_id
_entity_poly.type
_entity_poly.pdbx_seq_one_letter_code
_entity_poly.pdbx_strand_id
1 'polypeptide(L)'
;MSSPNTPASKPAAHALDQRFTRHPKRVLLLGWAMLAALGWLGYLPFVEGAVPGMYWLAWAYNELFAIALLTLLAVIVLLGAGGLAICLLLLLSLKPEWRQSARRGLAKVVLLLIAGLLLLLALLPAFMAGYAPHAIQNIAPWGVTYRAVYVAFPLDDNYGDLMLLSCRLGICHQVYRSYTDIISAGVATLAFNAETNQVGLNLQGQWVYVRSPDEVICSQPSPATSFNSSCSFVHNE
;
A
#
# COMPACT_ATOMS: atom_id res chain seq x y z
N MET A 1 48.57 -58.87 5.79
CA MET A 1 47.25 -58.51 6.32
C MET A 1 47.27 -57.04 6.69
N SER A 2 46.66 -56.19 5.88
CA SER A 2 46.51 -54.75 6.14
C SER A 2 45.06 -54.38 5.86
N SER A 3 44.37 -53.97 6.92
CA SER A 3 42.95 -53.61 6.93
C SER A 3 42.75 -52.25 6.25
N PRO A 4 41.79 -52.07 5.33
CA PRO A 4 41.46 -50.74 4.84
C PRO A 4 40.48 -50.09 5.81
N ASN A 5 40.95 -49.04 6.50
CA ASN A 5 40.11 -48.10 7.24
C ASN A 5 39.13 -47.45 6.27
N THR A 6 37.83 -47.73 6.45
CA THR A 6 36.74 -47.00 5.83
C THR A 6 36.56 -45.67 6.58
N PRO A 7 36.52 -44.51 5.91
CA PRO A 7 36.18 -43.28 6.60
C PRO A 7 34.68 -43.28 6.89
N ALA A 8 34.36 -43.27 8.19
CA ALA A 8 33.03 -43.12 8.71
C ALA A 8 32.37 -41.84 8.17
N SER A 9 31.31 -42.05 7.39
CA SER A 9 30.06 -41.30 7.39
C SER A 9 30.14 -39.79 7.68
N LYS A 10 29.72 -38.98 6.70
CA LYS A 10 29.26 -37.58 6.87
C LYS A 10 27.72 -37.45 6.86
N PRO A 11 26.91 -38.02 7.78
CA PRO A 11 25.46 -37.78 7.78
C PRO A 11 25.11 -36.43 8.43
N ALA A 12 25.95 -35.93 9.35
CA ALA A 12 25.63 -34.75 10.16
C ALA A 12 25.64 -33.44 9.35
N ALA A 13 26.57 -33.29 8.39
CA ALA A 13 26.62 -32.12 7.52
C ALA A 13 25.41 -32.06 6.57
N HIS A 14 24.97 -33.20 6.04
CA HIS A 14 23.78 -33.28 5.18
C HIS A 14 22.46 -33.02 5.93
N ALA A 15 22.37 -33.40 7.20
CA ALA A 15 21.18 -33.17 8.02
C ALA A 15 21.02 -31.70 8.44
N LEU A 16 22.12 -30.97 8.65
CA LEU A 16 22.11 -29.54 8.94
C LEU A 16 21.73 -28.70 7.71
N ASP A 17 22.25 -29.03 6.53
CA ASP A 17 21.87 -28.37 5.27
C ASP A 17 20.39 -28.60 4.89
N GLN A 18 19.83 -29.78 5.20
CA GLN A 18 18.42 -30.07 4.95
C GLN A 18 17.45 -29.31 5.86
N ARG A 19 17.87 -28.90 7.07
CA ARG A 19 17.00 -28.15 8.00
C ARG A 19 16.87 -26.67 7.61
N PHE A 20 17.96 -26.05 7.15
CA PHE A 20 17.94 -24.66 6.69
C PHE A 20 17.27 -24.48 5.32
N THR A 21 17.27 -25.50 4.48
CA THR A 21 16.69 -25.42 3.13
C THR A 21 15.19 -25.78 3.05
N ARG A 22 14.59 -26.36 4.10
CA ARG A 22 13.16 -26.77 4.09
C ARG A 22 12.16 -25.68 4.44
N HIS A 23 12.56 -24.66 5.17
CA HIS A 23 11.68 -23.57 5.61
C HIS A 23 11.71 -22.22 4.86
N PRO A 24 12.66 -21.90 3.95
CA PRO A 24 12.79 -20.55 3.41
C PRO A 24 11.60 -20.18 2.51
N LYS A 25 11.01 -21.14 1.79
CA LYS A 25 9.86 -20.87 0.90
C LYS A 25 8.60 -20.45 1.66
N ARG A 26 8.34 -21.04 2.82
CA ARG A 26 7.15 -20.70 3.64
C ARG A 26 7.31 -19.35 4.30
N VAL A 27 8.49 -19.05 4.83
CA VAL A 27 8.81 -17.75 5.43
C VAL A 27 8.73 -16.64 4.38
N LEU A 28 9.26 -16.89 3.18
CA LEU A 28 9.16 -15.96 2.06
C LEU A 28 7.70 -15.69 1.69
N LEU A 29 6.88 -16.74 1.50
CA LEU A 29 5.44 -16.61 1.19
C LEU A 29 4.66 -15.88 2.29
N LEU A 30 4.97 -16.13 3.56
CA LEU A 30 4.37 -15.40 4.69
C LEU A 30 4.75 -13.92 4.66
N GLY A 31 6.02 -13.62 4.38
CA GLY A 31 6.48 -12.24 4.19
C GLY A 31 5.74 -11.54 3.05
N TRP A 32 5.57 -12.21 1.91
CA TRP A 32 4.80 -11.70 0.77
C TRP A 32 3.34 -11.43 1.14
N ALA A 33 2.68 -12.42 1.76
CA ALA A 33 1.28 -12.30 2.15
C ALA A 33 1.07 -11.17 3.17
N MET A 34 2.00 -11.01 4.12
CA MET A 34 1.96 -9.92 5.10
C MET A 34 2.15 -8.56 4.42
N LEU A 35 3.12 -8.44 3.51
CA LEU A 35 3.37 -7.19 2.78
C LEU A 35 2.19 -6.81 1.88
N ALA A 36 1.58 -7.79 1.20
CA ALA A 36 0.37 -7.56 0.42
C ALA A 36 -0.79 -7.15 1.34
N ALA A 37 -1.06 -7.93 2.40
CA ALA A 37 -2.17 -7.65 3.31
C ALA A 37 -2.04 -6.25 3.95
N LEU A 38 -0.85 -5.88 4.41
CA LEU A 38 -0.60 -4.55 4.97
C LEU A 38 -0.75 -3.44 3.91
N GLY A 39 -0.30 -3.66 2.68
CA GLY A 39 -0.46 -2.66 1.61
C GLY A 39 -1.92 -2.42 1.25
N TRP A 40 -2.70 -3.50 1.12
CA TRP A 40 -4.13 -3.42 0.84
C TRP A 40 -4.91 -2.86 2.04
N LEU A 41 -4.56 -3.23 3.28
CA LEU A 41 -5.14 -2.63 4.49
C LEU A 41 -4.76 -1.15 4.66
N GLY A 42 -3.63 -0.72 4.13
CA GLY A 42 -3.23 0.68 4.10
C GLY A 42 -3.93 1.49 3.01
N TYR A 43 -4.46 0.83 1.98
CA TYR A 43 -5.09 1.47 0.82
C TYR A 43 -6.62 1.52 0.94
N LEU A 44 -7.27 0.39 1.26
CA LEU A 44 -8.73 0.25 1.29
C LEU A 44 -9.45 1.29 2.18
N PRO A 45 -8.97 1.60 3.41
CA PRO A 45 -9.60 2.59 4.28
C PRO A 45 -9.71 3.98 3.67
N PHE A 46 -8.77 4.36 2.81
CA PHE A 46 -8.64 5.72 2.30
C PHE A 46 -9.23 5.88 0.90
N VAL A 47 -9.32 4.81 0.11
CA VAL A 47 -9.94 4.88 -1.23
C VAL A 47 -11.46 4.80 -1.16
N GLU A 48 -12.01 3.97 -0.27
CA GLU A 48 -13.46 3.80 -0.13
C GLU A 48 -14.05 4.48 1.12
N GLY A 49 -13.22 4.92 2.07
CA GLY A 49 -13.67 5.60 3.29
C GLY A 49 -14.49 4.73 4.25
N ALA A 50 -14.66 3.44 3.95
CA ALA A 50 -15.62 2.55 4.62
C ALA A 50 -15.11 1.93 5.93
N VAL A 51 -13.79 1.96 6.18
CA VAL A 51 -13.17 1.26 7.31
C VAL A 51 -12.17 2.19 8.00
N PRO A 52 -12.05 2.20 9.34
CA PRO A 52 -10.98 2.91 10.02
C PRO A 52 -9.60 2.32 9.65
N GLY A 53 -8.64 3.19 9.39
CA GLY A 53 -7.29 2.84 8.94
C GLY A 53 -6.20 3.39 9.84
N MET A 54 -5.01 2.79 9.76
CA MET A 54 -3.81 3.32 10.41
C MET A 54 -3.12 4.30 9.47
N TYR A 55 -3.20 5.59 9.74
CA TYR A 55 -2.59 6.64 8.90
C TYR A 55 -1.09 6.41 8.64
N TRP A 56 -0.35 5.98 9.68
CA TRP A 56 1.07 5.69 9.57
C TRP A 56 1.38 4.54 8.62
N LEU A 57 0.46 3.59 8.46
CA LEU A 57 0.63 2.48 7.53
C LEU A 57 0.53 2.99 6.09
N ALA A 58 -0.51 3.78 5.78
CA ALA A 58 -0.67 4.38 4.46
C ALA A 58 0.52 5.28 4.09
N TRP A 59 1.00 6.09 5.03
CA TRP A 59 2.17 6.93 4.83
C TRP A 59 3.45 6.11 4.59
N ALA A 60 3.71 5.08 5.41
CA ALA A 60 4.89 4.22 5.21
C ALA A 60 4.86 3.46 3.87
N TYR A 61 3.67 3.10 3.37
CA TYR A 61 3.53 2.47 2.06
C TYR A 61 3.74 3.45 0.91
N ASN A 62 3.43 4.74 1.10
CA ASN A 62 3.72 5.77 0.10
C ASN A 62 5.22 5.89 -0.17
N GLU A 63 6.05 5.78 0.87
CA GLU A 63 7.52 5.79 0.75
C GLU A 63 8.06 4.59 -0.06
N LEU A 64 7.28 3.53 -0.22
CA LEU A 64 7.65 2.38 -1.05
C LEU A 64 7.43 2.62 -2.54
N PHE A 65 6.86 3.75 -2.97
CA PHE A 65 6.57 4.01 -4.39
C PHE A 65 7.81 3.89 -5.28
N ALA A 66 8.95 4.45 -4.88
CA ALA A 66 10.19 4.37 -5.65
C ALA A 66 10.66 2.91 -5.79
N ILE A 67 10.55 2.12 -4.72
CA ILE A 67 10.87 0.68 -4.73
C ILE A 67 9.88 -0.06 -5.62
N ALA A 68 8.59 0.27 -5.54
CA ALA A 68 7.55 -0.28 -6.39
C ALA A 68 7.89 -0.05 -7.86
N LEU A 69 8.19 1.20 -8.24
CA LEU A 69 8.56 1.57 -9.62
C LEU A 69 9.79 0.80 -10.12
N LEU A 70 10.84 0.69 -9.30
CA LEU A 70 12.03 -0.13 -9.62
C LEU A 70 11.68 -1.61 -9.77
N THR A 71 10.83 -2.15 -8.92
CA THR A 71 10.38 -3.56 -9.03
C THR A 71 9.51 -3.79 -10.26
N LEU A 72 8.65 -2.85 -10.64
CA LEU A 72 7.90 -2.92 -11.90
C LEU A 72 8.85 -2.97 -13.09
N LEU A 73 9.86 -2.10 -13.14
CA LEU A 73 10.87 -2.11 -14.19
C LEU A 73 11.62 -3.45 -14.23
N ALA A 74 12.03 -3.95 -13.06
CA ALA A 74 12.69 -5.25 -12.94
C ALA A 74 11.81 -6.41 -13.42
N VAL A 75 10.51 -6.39 -13.12
CA VAL A 75 9.54 -7.39 -13.58
C VAL A 75 9.34 -7.31 -15.10
N ILE A 76 9.28 -6.12 -15.69
CA ILE A 76 9.21 -5.95 -17.16
C ILE A 76 10.44 -6.58 -17.83
N VAL A 77 11.64 -6.28 -17.33
CA VAL A 77 12.89 -6.89 -17.82
C VAL A 77 12.87 -8.40 -17.63
N LEU A 78 12.41 -8.88 -16.48
CA LEU A 78 12.31 -10.30 -16.16
C LEU A 78 11.32 -11.02 -17.08
N LEU A 79 10.21 -10.39 -17.45
CA LEU A 79 9.25 -10.95 -18.41
C LEU A 79 9.87 -11.09 -19.80
N GLY A 80 10.60 -10.07 -20.26
CA GLY A 80 11.30 -10.10 -21.55
C GLY A 80 12.40 -11.17 -21.59
N ALA A 81 13.36 -11.10 -20.65
CA ALA A 81 14.47 -12.05 -20.57
C ALA A 81 14.00 -13.47 -20.20
N GLY A 82 13.03 -13.58 -19.29
CA GLY A 82 12.44 -14.85 -18.87
C GLY A 82 11.64 -15.51 -19.98
N GLY A 83 10.89 -14.75 -20.78
CA GLY A 83 10.21 -15.26 -21.97
C GLY A 83 11.19 -15.85 -22.99
N LEU A 84 12.27 -15.11 -23.30
CA LEU A 84 13.36 -15.62 -24.15
C LEU A 84 14.01 -16.88 -23.58
N ALA A 85 14.29 -16.89 -22.27
CA ALA A 85 14.86 -18.06 -21.59
C ALA A 85 13.93 -19.28 -21.65
N ILE A 86 12.61 -19.10 -21.47
CA ILE A 86 11.63 -20.18 -21.64
C ILE A 86 11.65 -20.72 -23.06
N CYS A 87 11.65 -19.85 -24.07
CA CYS A 87 11.72 -20.28 -25.48
C CYS A 87 13.00 -21.10 -25.75
N LEU A 88 14.15 -20.63 -25.29
CA LEU A 88 15.44 -21.34 -25.45
C LEU A 88 15.44 -22.69 -24.71
N LEU A 89 14.91 -22.73 -23.49
CA LEU A 89 14.83 -23.95 -22.69
C LEU A 89 13.84 -24.96 -23.28
N LEU A 90 12.73 -24.49 -23.85
CA LEU A 90 11.79 -25.36 -24.58
C LEU A 90 12.45 -25.97 -25.82
N LEU A 91 13.16 -25.16 -26.61
CA LEU A 91 13.93 -25.64 -27.76
C LEU A 91 14.99 -26.67 -27.37
N LEU A 92 15.72 -26.42 -26.28
CA LEU A 92 16.70 -27.38 -25.74
C LEU A 92 16.05 -28.65 -25.19
N SER A 93 14.81 -28.58 -24.70
CA SER A 93 14.08 -29.72 -24.18
C SER A 93 13.66 -30.74 -25.25
N LEU A 94 13.66 -30.34 -26.53
CA LEU A 94 13.43 -31.21 -27.67
C LEU A 94 14.62 -32.17 -27.88
N LYS A 95 15.83 -31.79 -27.45
CA LYS A 95 17.00 -32.68 -27.49
C LYS A 95 16.98 -33.64 -26.29
N PRO A 96 17.04 -34.97 -26.51
CA PRO A 96 16.90 -35.95 -25.44
C PRO A 96 18.01 -35.84 -24.38
N GLU A 97 19.23 -35.50 -24.80
CA GLU A 97 20.41 -35.31 -23.92
C GLU A 97 20.23 -34.18 -22.91
N TRP A 98 19.49 -33.13 -23.28
CA TRP A 98 19.33 -31.92 -22.48
C TRP A 98 17.97 -31.82 -21.80
N ARG A 99 17.05 -32.74 -22.09
CA ARG A 99 15.64 -32.70 -21.68
C ARG A 99 15.46 -32.53 -20.17
N GLN A 100 16.22 -33.27 -19.36
CA GLN A 100 16.08 -33.21 -17.89
C GLN A 100 16.67 -31.93 -17.31
N SER A 101 17.79 -31.44 -17.86
CA SER A 101 18.40 -30.17 -17.48
C SER A 101 17.52 -28.98 -17.85
N ALA A 102 17.02 -28.98 -19.09
CA ALA A 102 16.11 -27.96 -19.62
C ALA A 102 14.82 -27.85 -18.80
N ARG A 103 14.21 -28.98 -18.40
CA ARG A 103 13.02 -28.98 -17.52
C ARG A 103 13.29 -28.38 -16.14
N ARG A 104 14.46 -28.67 -15.54
CA ARG A 104 14.84 -28.06 -14.25
C ARG A 104 15.09 -26.55 -14.39
N GLY A 105 15.72 -26.13 -15.49
CA GLY A 105 15.90 -24.71 -15.82
C GLY A 105 14.55 -24.01 -15.98
N LEU A 106 13.64 -24.62 -16.72
CA LEU A 106 12.31 -24.06 -16.99
C LEU A 106 11.51 -23.90 -15.69
N ALA A 107 11.55 -24.88 -14.78
CA ALA A 107 10.92 -24.77 -13.47
C ALA A 107 11.48 -23.60 -12.63
N LYS A 108 12.79 -23.32 -12.71
CA LYS A 108 13.40 -22.18 -11.99
C LYS A 108 12.98 -20.84 -12.59
N VAL A 109 12.97 -20.72 -13.91
CA VAL A 109 12.55 -19.49 -14.60
C VAL A 109 11.08 -19.20 -14.33
N VAL A 110 10.21 -20.21 -14.42
CA VAL A 110 8.78 -20.07 -14.10
C VAL A 110 8.59 -19.65 -12.64
N LEU A 111 9.34 -20.24 -11.69
CA LEU A 111 9.26 -19.83 -10.28
C LEU A 111 9.67 -18.37 -10.08
N LEU A 112 10.73 -17.91 -10.76
CA LEU A 112 11.17 -16.51 -10.73
C LEU A 112 10.09 -15.57 -11.28
N LEU A 113 9.45 -15.93 -12.40
CA LEU A 113 8.36 -15.14 -12.98
C LEU A 113 7.16 -15.03 -12.03
N ILE A 114 6.75 -16.15 -11.41
CA ILE A 114 5.68 -16.15 -10.41
C ILE A 114 6.06 -15.27 -9.22
N ALA A 115 7.29 -15.37 -8.72
CA ALA A 115 7.76 -14.53 -7.62
C ALA A 115 7.74 -13.04 -7.97
N GLY A 116 8.16 -12.68 -9.19
CA GLY A 116 8.09 -11.30 -9.69
C GLY A 116 6.65 -10.77 -9.76
N LEU A 117 5.71 -11.58 -10.26
CA LEU A 117 4.29 -11.23 -10.29
C LEU A 117 3.70 -11.03 -8.90
N LEU A 118 4.04 -11.90 -7.94
CA LEU A 118 3.58 -11.77 -6.55
C LEU A 118 4.13 -10.51 -5.88
N LEU A 119 5.39 -10.16 -6.15
CA LEU A 119 6.00 -8.91 -5.71
C LEU A 119 5.26 -7.69 -6.23
N LEU A 120 4.94 -7.71 -7.52
CA LEU A 120 4.19 -6.64 -8.16
C LEU A 120 2.80 -6.47 -7.54
N LEU A 121 2.09 -7.58 -7.29
CA LEU A 121 0.78 -7.56 -6.63
C LEU A 121 0.85 -7.01 -5.21
N ALA A 122 1.90 -7.35 -4.47
CA ALA A 122 2.10 -6.86 -3.10
C ALA A 122 2.39 -5.35 -3.04
N LEU A 123 3.03 -4.81 -4.07
CA LEU A 123 3.37 -3.39 -4.19
C LEU A 123 2.35 -2.58 -5.00
N LEU A 124 1.35 -3.23 -5.59
CA LEU A 124 0.30 -2.58 -6.39
C LEU A 124 -0.36 -1.39 -5.68
N PRO A 125 -0.69 -1.45 -4.37
CA PRO A 125 -1.30 -0.31 -3.68
C PRO A 125 -0.45 0.96 -3.72
N ALA A 126 0.88 0.83 -3.70
CA ALA A 126 1.80 1.97 -3.77
C ALA A 126 1.75 2.68 -5.13
N PHE A 127 1.30 2.00 -6.20
CA PHE A 127 1.08 2.61 -7.51
C PHE A 127 -0.27 3.31 -7.66
N MET A 128 -1.23 3.01 -6.79
CA MET A 128 -2.62 3.42 -6.98
C MET A 128 -2.96 4.69 -6.22
N ALA A 129 -2.29 4.98 -5.10
CA ALA A 129 -2.53 6.16 -4.30
C ALA A 129 -1.22 6.70 -3.71
N GLY A 130 -0.96 7.98 -3.98
CA GLY A 130 0.09 8.77 -3.37
C GLY A 130 -0.50 9.58 -2.22
N TYR A 131 0.18 9.60 -1.08
CA TYR A 131 -0.31 10.27 0.14
C TYR A 131 0.58 11.45 0.51
N ALA A 132 0.03 12.66 0.46
CA ALA A 132 0.71 13.89 0.87
C ALA A 132 0.01 14.51 2.10
N PRO A 133 0.64 14.53 3.29
CA PRO A 133 0.07 15.23 4.44
C PRO A 133 0.21 16.75 4.28
N HIS A 134 -0.87 17.49 4.57
CA HIS A 134 -0.87 18.95 4.45
C HIS A 134 -1.03 19.67 5.79
N ALA A 135 -2.04 19.30 6.58
CA ALA A 135 -2.34 20.00 7.82
C ALA A 135 -2.68 19.02 8.96
N ILE A 136 -2.30 19.37 10.19
CA ILE A 136 -2.58 18.58 11.40
C ILE A 136 -3.06 19.53 12.49
N GLN A 137 -4.18 19.19 13.13
CA GLN A 137 -4.71 19.93 14.28
C GLN A 137 -5.01 18.97 15.43
N ASN A 138 -4.35 19.17 16.56
CA ASN A 138 -4.62 18.41 17.78
C ASN A 138 -5.63 19.13 18.66
N ILE A 139 -6.66 18.42 19.13
CA ILE A 139 -7.70 18.99 19.98
C ILE A 139 -7.67 18.26 21.32
N ALA A 140 -6.86 18.80 22.23
CA ALA A 140 -6.62 18.23 23.54
C ALA A 140 -7.90 17.94 24.34
N PRO A 141 -8.94 18.82 24.34
CA PRO A 141 -10.18 18.53 25.07
C PRO A 141 -10.91 17.26 24.60
N TRP A 142 -10.77 16.87 23.34
CA TRP A 142 -11.46 15.71 22.78
C TRP A 142 -10.57 14.47 22.69
N GLY A 143 -9.25 14.63 22.87
CA GLY A 143 -8.28 13.56 22.64
C GLY A 143 -8.27 13.08 21.19
N VAL A 144 -8.56 13.97 20.24
CA VAL A 144 -8.65 13.69 18.80
C VAL A 144 -7.64 14.55 18.04
N THR A 145 -7.01 13.94 17.04
CA THR A 145 -6.14 14.61 16.07
C THR A 145 -6.83 14.62 14.71
N TYR A 146 -7.04 15.80 14.15
CA TYR A 146 -7.49 15.96 12.78
C TYR A 146 -6.30 16.07 11.82
N ARG A 147 -6.38 15.42 10.67
CA ARG A 147 -5.33 15.43 9.63
C ARG A 147 -5.94 15.65 8.27
N ALA A 148 -5.48 16.67 7.55
CA ALA A 148 -5.77 16.86 6.14
C ALA A 148 -4.70 16.14 5.30
N VAL A 149 -5.14 15.24 4.43
CA VAL A 149 -4.28 14.43 3.57
C VAL A 149 -4.79 14.55 2.14
N TYR A 150 -3.88 14.86 1.23
CA TYR A 150 -4.15 14.81 -0.20
C TYR A 150 -3.77 13.43 -0.73
N VAL A 151 -4.69 12.84 -1.46
CA VAL A 151 -4.56 11.51 -2.06
C VAL A 151 -4.78 11.65 -3.55
N ALA A 152 -3.74 11.39 -4.34
CA ALA A 152 -3.79 11.46 -5.79
C ALA A 152 -3.14 10.23 -6.42
N PHE A 153 -3.27 10.07 -7.72
CA PHE A 153 -2.55 9.03 -8.42
C PHE A 153 -1.05 9.39 -8.45
N PRO A 154 -0.11 8.51 -8.03
CA PRO A 154 1.30 8.87 -7.91
C PRO A 154 1.99 9.38 -9.19
N LEU A 155 1.43 9.09 -10.37
CA LEU A 155 1.97 9.52 -11.67
C LEU A 155 1.28 10.77 -12.23
N ASP A 156 0.15 11.18 -11.66
CA ASP A 156 -0.57 12.41 -12.00
C ASP A 156 -1.16 13.00 -10.72
N ASP A 157 -0.38 13.88 -10.09
CA ASP A 157 -0.69 14.50 -8.81
C ASP A 157 -1.34 15.87 -8.97
N ASN A 158 -1.70 16.29 -10.20
CA ASN A 158 -2.31 17.59 -10.42
C ASN A 158 -3.71 17.70 -9.80
N TYR A 159 -4.46 16.59 -9.81
CA TYR A 159 -5.80 16.50 -9.25
C TYR A 159 -5.98 15.22 -8.44
N GLY A 160 -6.75 15.32 -7.37
CA GLY A 160 -6.94 14.22 -6.43
C GLY A 160 -7.97 14.58 -5.37
N ASP A 161 -7.97 13.79 -4.30
CA ASP A 161 -8.88 13.94 -3.19
C ASP A 161 -8.17 14.56 -1.99
N LEU A 162 -8.70 15.67 -1.48
CA LEU A 162 -8.38 16.16 -0.15
C LEU A 162 -9.31 15.51 0.86
N MET A 163 -8.73 14.75 1.79
CA MET A 163 -9.44 14.04 2.84
C MET A 163 -9.13 14.66 4.19
N LEU A 164 -10.17 14.86 5.01
CA LEU A 164 -10.01 15.14 6.42
C LEU A 164 -10.22 13.84 7.21
N LEU A 165 -9.22 13.50 8.01
CA LEU A 165 -9.22 12.33 8.86
C LEU A 165 -9.33 12.75 10.32
N SER A 166 -10.18 12.06 11.08
CA SER A 166 -10.23 12.15 12.54
C SER A 166 -9.55 10.93 13.14
N CYS A 167 -8.52 11.17 13.94
CA CYS A 167 -7.67 10.13 14.51
C CYS A 167 -7.77 10.10 16.02
N ARG A 168 -7.96 8.90 16.58
CA ARG A 168 -7.90 8.64 18.04
C ARG A 168 -7.01 7.44 18.28
N LEU A 169 -6.01 7.59 19.15
CA LEU A 169 -5.01 6.53 19.44
C LEU A 169 -4.33 5.96 18.17
N GLY A 170 -4.13 6.79 17.14
CA GLY A 170 -3.48 6.39 15.88
C GLY A 170 -4.39 5.73 14.84
N ILE A 171 -5.62 5.37 15.21
CA ILE A 171 -6.64 4.87 14.29
C ILE A 171 -7.40 6.08 13.74
N CYS A 172 -7.44 6.20 12.42
CA CYS A 172 -8.02 7.32 11.69
C CYS A 172 -9.24 6.88 10.88
N HIS A 173 -10.26 7.72 10.84
CA HIS A 173 -11.42 7.55 9.96
C HIS A 173 -11.63 8.81 9.14
N GLN A 174 -12.08 8.64 7.90
CA GLN A 174 -12.43 9.75 7.03
C GLN A 174 -13.70 10.44 7.55
N VAL A 175 -13.64 11.75 7.72
CA VAL A 175 -14.79 12.58 8.13
C VAL A 175 -15.23 13.55 7.04
N TYR A 176 -14.36 13.85 6.08
CA TYR A 176 -14.67 14.67 4.90
C TYR A 176 -13.75 14.27 3.74
N ARG A 177 -14.26 14.42 2.51
CA ARG A 177 -13.52 14.20 1.26
C ARG A 177 -14.05 15.14 0.19
N SER A 178 -13.14 15.77 -0.52
CA SER A 178 -13.45 16.63 -1.66
C SER A 178 -12.39 16.50 -2.74
N TYR A 179 -12.81 16.50 -4.00
CA TYR A 179 -11.91 16.52 -5.14
C TYR A 179 -11.32 17.94 -5.32
N THR A 180 -10.00 18.06 -5.44
CA THR A 180 -9.30 19.34 -5.58
C THR A 180 -7.94 19.18 -6.28
N ASP A 181 -7.33 20.29 -6.69
CA ASP A 181 -5.97 20.31 -7.24
C ASP A 181 -4.91 20.42 -6.13
N ILE A 182 -3.67 20.03 -6.45
CA ILE A 182 -2.57 20.00 -5.49
C ILE A 182 -2.21 21.39 -4.93
N ILE A 183 -2.39 22.47 -5.70
CA ILE A 183 -2.09 23.83 -5.24
C ILE A 183 -3.13 24.23 -4.19
N SER A 184 -4.40 23.98 -4.46
CA SER A 184 -5.52 24.22 -3.54
C SER A 184 -5.43 23.37 -2.27
N ALA A 185 -5.03 22.10 -2.39
CA ALA A 185 -4.73 21.25 -1.25
C ALA A 185 -3.53 21.79 -0.43
N GLY A 186 -2.51 22.33 -1.12
CA GLY A 186 -1.31 22.89 -0.51
C GLY A 186 -1.56 24.13 0.35
N VAL A 187 -2.63 24.89 0.07
CA VAL A 187 -3.06 26.05 0.88
C VAL A 187 -4.14 25.71 1.89
N ALA A 188 -4.55 24.44 1.98
CA ALA A 188 -5.61 24.04 2.90
C ALA A 188 -5.13 24.16 4.35
N THR A 189 -5.94 24.78 5.21
CA THR A 189 -5.62 24.97 6.63
C THR A 189 -6.71 24.42 7.53
N LEU A 190 -6.32 23.95 8.71
CA LEU A 190 -7.24 23.50 9.74
C LEU A 190 -7.27 24.52 10.87
N ALA A 191 -8.47 24.83 11.36
CA ALA A 191 -8.64 25.68 12.53
C ALA A 191 -9.68 25.07 13.48
N PHE A 192 -9.46 25.26 14.78
CA PHE A 192 -10.43 24.94 15.81
C PHE A 192 -11.04 26.23 16.35
N ASN A 193 -12.36 26.35 16.27
CA ASN A 193 -13.11 27.43 16.90
C ASN A 193 -13.61 26.94 18.27
N ALA A 194 -13.10 27.55 19.35
CA ALA A 194 -13.48 27.20 20.72
C ALA A 194 -14.88 27.72 21.10
N GLU A 195 -15.36 28.80 20.49
CA GLU A 195 -16.67 29.39 20.76
C GLU A 195 -17.79 28.51 20.22
N THR A 196 -17.62 28.01 18.99
CA THR A 196 -18.58 27.08 18.36
C THR A 196 -18.24 25.61 18.59
N ASN A 197 -17.10 25.32 19.22
CA ASN A 197 -16.58 23.98 19.47
C ASN A 197 -16.49 23.13 18.18
N GLN A 198 -15.96 23.72 17.10
CA GLN A 198 -15.93 23.14 15.76
C GLN A 198 -14.53 23.15 15.13
N VAL A 199 -14.28 22.18 14.26
CA VAL A 199 -13.10 22.16 13.39
C VAL A 199 -13.48 22.55 11.98
N GLY A 200 -12.82 23.57 11.45
CA GLY A 200 -12.92 24.01 10.07
C GLY A 200 -11.72 23.56 9.24
N LEU A 201 -11.99 23.16 8.00
CA LEU A 201 -11.03 23.04 6.92
C LEU A 201 -11.24 24.23 5.97
N ASN A 202 -10.26 25.12 5.86
CA ASN A 202 -10.26 26.14 4.82
C ASN A 202 -9.72 25.52 3.54
N LEU A 203 -10.52 25.54 2.49
CA LEU A 203 -10.14 25.15 1.14
C LEU A 203 -10.45 26.31 0.20
N GLN A 204 -9.45 26.81 -0.52
CA GLN A 204 -9.60 27.92 -1.49
C GLN A 204 -10.30 29.18 -0.92
N GLY A 205 -10.12 29.48 0.37
CA GLY A 205 -10.74 30.63 1.03
C GLY A 205 -12.16 30.36 1.54
N GLN A 206 -12.70 29.15 1.37
CA GLN A 206 -13.97 28.73 1.94
C GLN A 206 -13.75 27.81 3.13
N TRP A 207 -14.39 28.13 4.25
CA TRP A 207 -14.38 27.29 5.45
C TRP A 207 -15.46 26.21 5.37
N VAL A 208 -15.02 24.95 5.38
CA VAL A 208 -15.88 23.78 5.56
C VAL A 208 -15.74 23.31 7.00
N TYR A 209 -16.79 23.46 7.80
CA TYR A 209 -16.80 23.01 9.20
C TYR A 209 -17.25 21.56 9.29
N VAL A 210 -16.41 20.68 9.84
CA VAL A 210 -16.55 19.22 9.66
C VAL A 210 -17.04 18.46 10.90
N ARG A 211 -16.90 18.92 12.16
CA ARG A 211 -17.60 18.30 13.33
C ARG A 211 -17.38 18.91 14.72
N SER A 212 -18.31 18.54 15.62
CA SER A 212 -18.25 18.42 17.10
C SER A 212 -18.47 16.92 17.48
N PRO A 213 -17.89 16.38 18.58
CA PRO A 213 -17.75 14.94 18.87
C PRO A 213 -19.00 14.03 18.84
N ASP A 214 -20.23 14.56 18.87
CA ASP A 214 -21.47 13.77 19.07
C ASP A 214 -22.50 13.81 17.91
N GLU A 215 -22.23 14.48 16.78
CA GLU A 215 -23.20 14.58 15.67
C GLU A 215 -22.90 13.64 14.49
N VAL A 216 -23.93 13.13 13.82
CA VAL A 216 -23.83 12.17 12.70
C VAL A 216 -23.05 12.76 11.51
N ILE A 217 -22.23 11.91 10.88
CA ILE A 217 -21.31 12.25 9.77
C ILE A 217 -22.04 12.97 8.63
N CYS A 218 -21.45 14.06 8.17
CA CYS A 218 -21.79 14.69 6.90
C CYS A 218 -21.32 13.85 5.71
N SER A 219 -22.03 12.76 5.43
CA SER A 219 -21.87 12.04 4.18
C SER A 219 -22.60 12.82 3.10
N GLN A 220 -21.88 13.59 2.28
CA GLN A 220 -22.41 14.02 0.98
C GLN A 220 -22.62 12.75 0.14
N PRO A 221 -23.86 12.41 -0.26
CA PRO A 221 -24.06 11.41 -1.29
C PRO A 221 -23.91 12.11 -2.65
N SER A 222 -23.02 11.63 -3.50
CA SER A 222 -23.19 11.83 -4.94
C SER A 222 -24.23 10.82 -5.44
N PRO A 223 -25.29 11.22 -6.16
CA PRO A 223 -25.51 12.53 -6.79
C PRO A 223 -26.51 13.43 -6.06
N ALA A 224 -26.49 14.72 -6.44
CA ALA A 224 -27.34 15.80 -5.95
C ALA A 224 -28.85 15.48 -6.09
N THR A 225 -29.41 14.83 -5.08
CA THR A 225 -30.84 14.81 -4.86
C THR A 225 -31.10 15.49 -3.54
N SER A 226 -31.82 16.61 -3.62
CA SER A 226 -32.29 17.40 -2.49
C SER A 226 -32.85 16.50 -1.40
N PHE A 227 -32.31 16.52 -0.18
CA PHE A 227 -33.09 16.48 1.07
C PHE A 227 -32.17 16.67 2.30
N ASN A 228 -32.71 17.45 3.24
CA ASN A 228 -32.24 17.75 4.60
C ASN A 228 -31.32 16.70 5.23
N SER A 229 -30.03 16.99 5.31
CA SER A 229 -29.13 16.43 6.33
C SER A 229 -28.17 17.53 6.81
N SER A 230 -27.85 17.47 8.10
CA SER A 230 -27.31 18.47 9.03
C SER A 230 -25.88 18.96 8.73
N CYS A 231 -25.61 19.37 7.49
CA CYS A 231 -24.32 19.84 7.02
C CYS A 231 -24.47 21.24 6.46
N SER A 232 -24.33 22.24 7.32
CA SER A 232 -24.39 23.64 6.89
C SER A 232 -23.01 24.12 6.50
N PHE A 233 -22.83 24.45 5.22
CA PHE A 233 -21.76 25.35 4.80
C PHE A 233 -22.06 26.72 5.40
N VAL A 234 -21.31 27.13 6.41
CA VAL A 234 -21.39 28.51 6.91
C VAL A 234 -20.41 29.32 6.09
N HIS A 235 -20.94 30.13 5.16
CA HIS A 235 -20.15 31.21 4.58
C HIS A 235 -19.87 32.22 5.70
N ASN A 236 -18.61 32.37 6.07
CA ASN A 236 -18.21 33.56 6.82
C ASN A 236 -18.22 34.72 5.83
N GLU A 237 -19.06 35.71 6.10
CA GLU A 237 -18.98 37.07 5.53
C GLU A 237 -17.63 37.73 5.84
#